data_AF-A0A498GPV2-F1
#
_entry.id   AF-A0A498GPV2-F1
#
_cell.length_a   1.000
_cell.length_b   1.000
_cell.length_c   1.000
_cell.angle_alpha   90.00
_cell.angle_beta   90.00
_cell.angle_gamma   90.00
#
_symmetry.space_group_name_H-M   'P 1'
#
loop_
_entity.id
_entity.type
_entity.pdbx_description
1 polymer ?
#
loop_
_entity_poly.entity_id
_entity_poly.type
_entity_poly.pdbx_seq_one_letter_code
_entity_poly.pdbx_strand_id
1 'polypeptide(L)'
;MIEMKLHGTYNIYYAILGMRNPMNSWHLIDSSEPDEAGNCKLGEKDLNLAQRLTLAGNEHGKFLRFITVCFDLTAPLYWWKEFDTYKFTEKNSTSTMHKLTSKELAPHDFSYDTLTDYRNDQIRHLNSLIKAYKSREGDSEEDNEYRKAVFRELVQDLPSAFLQKRTVITNYAELRNIYFQRRHHKLDEWRDFCAWLKETLPYAEELICIEKKE
;
A
#
# COMPACT_ATOMS: atom_id res chain seq x y z
N MET A 1 1.45 -14.36 -1.28
CA MET A 1 2.51 -13.53 -0.66
C MET A 1 2.51 -12.17 -1.32
N ILE A 2 2.48 -11.10 -0.53
CA ILE A 2 2.54 -9.72 -1.04
C ILE A 2 3.99 -9.26 -1.16
N GLU A 3 4.25 -8.34 -2.08
CA GLU A 3 5.59 -7.75 -2.25
C GLU A 3 5.54 -6.25 -2.01
N MET A 4 6.48 -5.75 -1.20
CA MET A 4 6.56 -4.33 -0.84
C MET A 4 7.95 -3.79 -1.13
N LYS A 5 8.01 -2.56 -1.64
CA LYS A 5 9.27 -1.83 -1.85
C LYS A 5 9.10 -0.39 -1.40
N LEU A 6 9.80 0.00 -0.33
CA LEU A 6 9.84 1.39 0.12
C LEU A 6 10.58 2.26 -0.91
N HIS A 7 9.98 3.38 -1.30
CA HIS A 7 10.65 4.44 -2.06
C HIS A 7 11.19 5.53 -1.14
N GLY A 8 10.46 5.85 -0.07
CA GLY A 8 10.95 6.76 0.96
C GLY A 8 9.92 7.11 2.02
N THR A 9 10.43 7.61 3.14
CA THR A 9 9.64 8.30 4.17
C THR A 9 10.11 9.75 4.21
N TYR A 10 9.17 10.67 4.10
CA TYR A 10 9.45 12.08 3.88
C TYR A 10 8.92 12.94 5.01
N ASN A 11 9.53 14.11 5.17
CA ASN A 11 9.01 15.21 5.98
C ASN A 11 8.98 14.95 7.50
N ILE A 12 9.76 13.95 7.99
CA ILE A 12 9.89 13.65 9.43
C ILE A 12 10.32 14.89 10.22
N TYR A 13 11.41 15.55 9.79
CA TYR A 13 11.95 16.71 10.51
C TYR A 13 10.92 17.83 10.66
N TYR A 14 10.27 18.24 9.57
CA TYR A 14 9.29 19.33 9.63
C TYR A 14 7.99 18.94 10.35
N ALA A 15 7.61 17.66 10.35
CA ALA A 15 6.50 17.18 11.19
C ALA A 15 6.82 17.35 12.68
N ILE A 16 8.04 16.99 13.08
CA ILE A 16 8.55 17.14 14.45
C ILE A 16 8.73 18.61 14.82
N LEU A 17 9.27 19.43 13.93
CA LEU A 17 9.33 20.88 14.13
C LEU A 17 7.91 21.47 14.31
N GLY A 18 6.96 21.01 13.49
CA GLY A 18 5.57 21.47 13.49
C GLY A 18 4.80 21.14 14.78
N MET A 19 5.12 20.03 15.45
CA MET A 19 4.49 19.68 16.74
C MET A 19 4.82 20.69 17.85
N ARG A 20 5.90 21.48 17.68
CA ARG A 20 6.35 22.50 18.64
C ARG A 20 5.71 23.87 18.46
N ASN A 21 5.01 24.09 17.33
CA ASN A 21 4.33 25.35 17.01
C ASN A 21 3.38 25.83 18.12
N PRO A 22 2.49 25.00 18.70
CA PRO A 22 1.49 25.49 19.66
C PRO A 22 2.08 26.13 20.92
N MET A 23 3.30 25.73 21.30
CA MET A 23 3.99 26.22 22.49
C MET A 23 5.19 27.12 22.15
N ASN A 24 5.34 27.52 20.88
CA ASN A 24 6.48 28.31 20.39
C ASN A 24 7.85 27.75 20.86
N SER A 25 7.96 26.42 20.88
CA SER A 25 9.03 25.70 21.60
C SER A 25 10.13 25.17 20.68
N TRP A 26 10.36 25.81 19.53
CA TRP A 26 11.33 25.37 18.51
C TRP A 26 12.77 25.33 19.02
N HIS A 27 13.14 26.24 19.93
CA HIS A 27 14.46 26.30 20.56
C HIS A 27 14.78 25.07 21.44
N LEU A 28 13.79 24.21 21.71
CA LEU A 28 13.94 22.97 22.46
C LEU A 28 14.06 21.73 21.55
N ILE A 29 14.13 21.90 20.23
CA ILE A 29 14.36 20.81 19.27
C ILE A 29 15.73 20.18 19.55
N ASP A 30 15.78 18.85 19.56
CA ASP A 30 17.01 18.08 19.74
C ASP A 30 17.22 17.02 18.65
N SER A 31 16.32 16.97 17.66
CA SER A 31 16.47 16.20 16.42
C SER A 31 17.46 16.87 15.46
N SER A 32 18.16 16.06 14.68
CA SER A 32 19.08 16.56 13.66
C SER A 32 18.30 17.28 12.55
N GLU A 33 18.90 18.30 11.96
CA GLU A 33 18.45 18.80 10.67
C GLU A 33 18.48 17.67 9.61
N PRO A 34 17.63 17.76 8.57
CA PRO A 34 17.60 16.76 7.53
C PRO A 34 18.92 16.76 6.72
N ASP A 35 19.41 15.57 6.38
CA ASP A 35 20.52 15.43 5.42
C ASP A 35 20.08 15.74 3.98
N GLU A 36 21.02 15.67 3.02
CA GLU A 36 20.71 15.90 1.59
C GLU A 36 19.63 14.95 1.04
N ALA A 37 19.50 13.76 1.62
CA ALA A 37 18.47 12.78 1.27
C ALA A 37 17.15 12.98 2.02
N GLY A 38 17.08 13.98 2.92
CA GLY A 38 15.91 14.29 3.73
C GLY A 38 15.75 13.44 4.99
N ASN A 39 16.74 12.62 5.35
CA ASN A 39 16.69 11.79 6.55
C ASN A 39 16.98 12.63 7.79
N CYS A 40 16.31 12.30 8.89
CA CYS A 40 16.45 12.99 10.17
C CYS A 40 16.57 11.98 11.31
N LYS A 41 17.52 12.22 12.22
CA LYS A 41 17.63 11.48 13.48
C LYS A 41 16.86 12.21 14.58
N LEU A 42 15.87 11.54 15.15
CA LEU A 42 15.07 12.12 16.23
C LEU A 42 15.87 12.15 17.53
N GLY A 43 15.85 13.32 18.16
CA GLY A 43 16.37 13.51 19.50
C GLY A 43 15.44 12.88 20.55
N GLU A 44 15.97 12.61 21.74
CA GLU A 44 15.23 11.93 22.80
C GLU A 44 14.03 12.76 23.29
N LYS A 45 14.19 14.09 23.42
CA LYS A 45 13.11 14.97 23.89
C LYS A 45 12.02 15.11 22.83
N ASP A 46 12.41 15.25 21.56
CA ASP A 46 11.50 15.26 20.42
C ASP A 46 10.72 13.96 20.30
N LEU A 47 11.39 12.81 20.38
CA LEU A 47 10.74 11.50 20.33
C LEU A 47 9.77 11.32 21.50
N ASN A 48 10.16 11.70 22.72
CA ASN A 48 9.28 11.63 23.88
C ASN A 48 8.03 12.52 23.73
N LEU A 49 8.20 13.74 23.21
CA LEU A 49 7.08 14.63 22.93
C LEU A 49 6.16 14.04 21.85
N ALA A 50 6.73 13.53 20.76
CA ALA A 50 5.99 12.88 19.68
C ALA A 50 5.17 11.69 20.18
N GLN A 51 5.77 10.82 21.01
CA GLN A 51 5.07 9.69 21.65
C GLN A 51 3.91 10.15 22.53
N ARG A 52 4.12 11.15 23.39
CA ARG A 52 3.07 11.70 24.25
C ARG A 52 1.90 12.29 23.44
N LEU A 53 2.19 13.02 22.37
CA LEU A 53 1.18 13.59 21.49
C LEU A 53 0.41 12.52 20.72
N THR A 54 1.11 11.49 20.22
CA THR A 54 0.50 10.32 19.59
C THR A 54 -0.46 9.60 20.53
N LEU A 55 -0.06 9.39 21.79
CA LEU A 55 -0.88 8.73 22.81
C LEU A 55 -2.03 9.62 23.33
N ALA A 56 -1.92 10.93 23.24
CA ALA A 56 -2.98 11.86 23.66
C ALA A 56 -4.21 11.84 22.73
N GLY A 57 -4.10 11.25 21.54
CA GLY A 57 -5.21 11.03 20.60
C GLY A 57 -5.05 11.79 19.28
N ASN A 58 -5.98 11.57 18.35
CA ASN A 58 -5.87 12.02 16.95
C ASN A 58 -5.70 13.54 16.78
N GLU A 59 -6.31 14.35 17.66
CA GLU A 59 -6.19 15.82 17.62
C GLU A 59 -4.77 16.29 17.97
N HIS A 60 -4.13 15.61 18.92
CA HIS A 60 -2.77 15.93 19.36
C HIS A 60 -1.71 15.29 18.44
N GLY A 61 -1.99 14.09 17.92
CA GLY A 61 -1.14 13.34 16.99
C GLY A 61 -1.19 13.82 15.54
N LYS A 62 -1.76 15.00 15.25
CA LYS A 62 -1.92 15.51 13.88
C LYS A 62 -0.62 15.59 13.08
N PHE A 63 0.53 15.73 13.74
CA PHE A 63 1.85 15.75 13.10
C PHE A 63 2.15 14.45 12.32
N LEU A 64 1.58 13.30 12.73
CA LEU A 64 1.72 12.03 12.01
C LEU A 64 1.16 12.10 10.58
N ARG A 65 0.19 12.99 10.31
CA ARG A 65 -0.36 13.20 8.97
C ARG A 65 0.63 13.86 8.01
N PHE A 66 1.66 14.51 8.56
CA PHE A 66 2.71 15.19 7.81
C PHE A 66 3.90 14.29 7.50
N ILE A 67 3.98 13.09 8.08
CA ILE A 67 5.04 12.12 7.78
C ILE A 67 4.53 11.22 6.65
N THR A 68 4.97 11.50 5.43
CA THR A 68 4.49 10.86 4.21
C THR A 68 5.34 9.63 3.86
N VAL A 69 4.71 8.55 3.40
CA VAL A 69 5.38 7.32 2.98
C VAL A 69 4.97 7.01 1.55
N CYS A 70 5.96 6.70 0.71
CA CYS A 70 5.74 6.24 -0.66
C CYS A 70 6.35 4.85 -0.84
N PHE A 71 5.59 3.91 -1.36
CA PHE A 71 6.04 2.54 -1.59
C PHE A 71 5.30 1.90 -2.77
N ASP A 72 5.92 0.90 -3.39
CA ASP A 72 5.23 -0.03 -4.26
C ASP A 72 4.69 -1.20 -3.44
N LEU A 73 3.48 -1.64 -3.76
CA LEU A 73 2.85 -2.82 -3.20
C LEU A 73 2.21 -3.67 -4.30
N THR A 74 2.57 -4.95 -4.34
CA THR A 74 1.90 -5.97 -5.13
C THR A 74 1.07 -6.84 -4.19
N ALA A 75 -0.25 -6.79 -4.37
CA ALA A 75 -1.20 -7.51 -3.52
C ALA A 75 -2.40 -8.04 -4.32
N PRO A 76 -3.09 -9.08 -3.83
CA PRO A 76 -4.26 -9.63 -4.51
C PRO A 76 -5.46 -8.67 -4.45
N LEU A 77 -6.35 -8.73 -5.44
CA LEU A 77 -7.53 -7.87 -5.51
C LEU A 77 -8.43 -7.94 -4.25
N TYR A 78 -8.55 -9.10 -3.59
CA TYR A 78 -9.31 -9.20 -2.34
C TYR A 78 -8.69 -8.36 -1.22
N TRP A 79 -7.36 -8.29 -1.15
CA TRP A 79 -6.66 -7.48 -0.16
C TRP A 79 -6.81 -6.00 -0.50
N TRP A 80 -6.68 -5.64 -1.78
CA TRP A 80 -6.91 -4.27 -2.25
C TRP A 80 -8.30 -3.75 -1.91
N LYS A 81 -9.35 -4.59 -1.98
CA LYS A 81 -10.71 -4.19 -1.56
C LYS A 81 -10.75 -3.72 -0.11
N GLU A 82 -10.02 -4.39 0.77
CA GLU A 82 -9.92 -4.00 2.18
C GLU A 82 -9.04 -2.76 2.37
N PHE A 83 -7.92 -2.67 1.65
CA PHE A 83 -7.05 -1.50 1.68
C PHE A 83 -7.71 -0.23 1.12
N ASP A 84 -8.61 -0.37 0.14
CA ASP A 84 -9.32 0.74 -0.49
C ASP A 84 -10.39 1.39 0.42
N THR A 85 -10.65 0.80 1.60
CA THR A 85 -11.47 1.42 2.65
C THR A 85 -10.76 2.58 3.36
N TYR A 86 -9.42 2.58 3.38
CA TYR A 86 -8.59 3.65 3.95
C TYR A 86 -8.58 4.86 3.03
N LYS A 87 -8.81 6.04 3.59
CA LYS A 87 -9.13 7.28 2.84
C LYS A 87 -7.95 8.22 2.70
N PHE A 88 -6.93 8.07 3.53
CA PHE A 88 -5.70 8.84 3.42
C PHE A 88 -4.61 8.03 2.71
N THR A 89 -4.99 7.42 1.59
CA THR A 89 -4.10 6.64 0.72
C THR A 89 -4.41 6.96 -0.73
N GLU A 90 -3.47 7.57 -1.44
CA GLU A 90 -3.56 7.74 -2.89
C GLU A 90 -2.74 6.66 -3.58
N LYS A 91 -3.24 6.19 -4.72
CA LYS A 91 -2.73 4.99 -5.40
C LYS A 91 -2.61 5.24 -6.90
N ASN A 92 -1.47 4.88 -7.47
CA ASN A 92 -1.31 4.75 -8.92
C ASN A 92 -1.16 3.26 -9.28
N SER A 93 -2.19 2.71 -9.91
CA SER A 93 -2.26 1.28 -10.22
C SER A 93 -1.82 0.97 -11.65
N THR A 94 -1.24 -0.20 -11.84
CA THR A 94 -1.06 -0.75 -13.19
C THR A 94 -2.45 -0.93 -13.85
N SER A 95 -2.66 -0.31 -15.02
CA SER A 95 -3.94 -0.36 -15.72
C SER A 95 -4.29 -1.79 -16.15
N THR A 96 -5.36 -2.34 -15.58
CA THR A 96 -5.94 -3.62 -16.01
C THR A 96 -6.33 -3.58 -17.48
N MET A 97 -6.89 -2.44 -17.93
CA MET A 97 -7.32 -2.23 -19.32
C MET A 97 -6.18 -2.42 -20.33
N HIS A 98 -4.96 -1.99 -19.99
CA HIS A 98 -3.83 -2.05 -20.92
C HIS A 98 -2.92 -3.25 -20.71
N LYS A 99 -2.85 -3.81 -19.50
CA LYS A 99 -1.86 -4.83 -19.16
C LYS A 99 -2.42 -6.25 -19.08
N LEU A 100 -3.72 -6.44 -18.80
CA LEU A 100 -4.27 -7.78 -18.59
C LEU A 100 -4.14 -8.68 -19.82
N THR A 101 -4.26 -8.10 -21.02
CA THR A 101 -4.10 -8.83 -22.29
C THR A 101 -2.68 -8.77 -22.84
N SER A 102 -1.72 -8.12 -22.16
CA SER A 102 -0.38 -7.90 -22.72
C SER A 102 0.49 -9.17 -22.72
N LYS A 103 0.34 -10.03 -21.71
CA LYS A 103 1.05 -11.30 -21.54
C LYS A 103 0.08 -12.44 -21.21
N GLU A 104 0.53 -13.68 -21.37
CA GLU A 104 -0.15 -14.82 -20.77
C GLU A 104 -0.01 -14.77 -19.24
N LEU A 105 -1.06 -15.22 -18.56
CA LEU A 105 -1.12 -15.35 -17.11
C LEU A 105 -0.51 -16.69 -16.69
N ALA A 106 0.21 -16.65 -15.58
CA ALA A 106 0.84 -17.80 -14.95
C ALA A 106 0.37 -17.95 -13.49
N PRO A 107 0.59 -19.12 -12.85
CA PRO A 107 0.21 -19.32 -11.45
C PRO A 107 0.73 -18.26 -10.49
N HIS A 108 1.93 -17.72 -10.74
CA HIS A 108 2.55 -16.67 -9.92
C HIS A 108 1.89 -15.29 -10.07
N ASP A 109 1.00 -15.09 -11.05
CA ASP A 109 0.20 -13.87 -11.15
C ASP A 109 -0.97 -13.85 -10.16
N PHE A 110 -1.11 -14.88 -9.31
CA PHE A 110 -2.19 -15.05 -8.35
C PHE A 110 -1.67 -15.41 -6.96
N SER A 111 -2.31 -14.88 -5.91
CA SER A 111 -2.08 -15.29 -4.51
C SER A 111 -2.84 -16.57 -4.20
N TYR A 112 -2.37 -17.70 -4.72
CA TYR A 112 -2.92 -19.03 -4.43
C TYR A 112 -2.05 -19.78 -3.41
N ASP A 113 -2.65 -20.26 -2.32
CA ASP A 113 -1.95 -21.10 -1.34
C ASP A 113 -1.60 -22.49 -1.88
N THR A 114 -2.38 -22.98 -2.84
CA THR A 114 -2.22 -24.33 -3.42
C THR A 114 -2.69 -24.35 -4.86
N LEU A 115 -1.85 -24.77 -5.79
CA LEU A 115 -2.28 -24.88 -7.18
C LEU A 115 -3.09 -26.18 -7.38
N THR A 116 -4.37 -26.04 -7.71
CA THR A 116 -5.28 -27.16 -7.98
C THR A 116 -5.57 -27.29 -9.48
N ASP A 117 -6.10 -28.42 -9.91
CA ASP A 117 -6.52 -28.61 -11.32
C ASP A 117 -7.54 -27.55 -11.76
N TYR A 118 -8.50 -27.22 -10.89
CA TYR A 118 -9.44 -26.12 -11.11
C TYR A 118 -8.73 -24.77 -11.35
N ARG A 119 -7.73 -24.42 -10.52
CA ARG A 119 -6.97 -23.17 -10.68
C ARG A 119 -6.16 -23.17 -11.98
N ASN A 120 -5.61 -24.32 -12.36
CA ASN A 120 -4.93 -24.48 -13.64
C ASN A 120 -5.89 -24.33 -14.83
N ASP A 121 -7.08 -24.93 -14.77
CA ASP A 121 -8.13 -24.77 -15.78
C ASP A 121 -8.59 -23.32 -15.88
N GLN A 122 -8.75 -22.62 -14.75
CA GLN A 122 -9.10 -21.22 -14.73
C GLN A 122 -8.03 -20.35 -15.42
N ILE A 123 -6.74 -20.59 -15.15
CA ILE A 123 -5.65 -19.88 -15.83
C ILE A 123 -5.66 -20.17 -17.34
N ARG A 124 -5.88 -21.43 -17.75
CA ARG A 124 -6.01 -21.81 -19.17
C ARG A 124 -7.18 -21.08 -19.84
N HIS A 125 -8.33 -21.01 -19.18
CA HIS A 125 -9.50 -20.28 -19.65
C HIS A 125 -9.19 -18.80 -19.87
N LEU A 126 -8.61 -18.12 -18.87
CA LEU A 126 -8.23 -16.71 -18.99
C LEU A 126 -7.23 -16.48 -20.14
N ASN A 127 -6.24 -17.36 -20.31
CA ASN A 127 -5.30 -17.30 -21.42
C ASN A 127 -5.97 -17.53 -22.78
N SER A 128 -7.01 -18.37 -22.85
CA SER A 128 -7.80 -18.55 -24.06
C SER A 128 -8.55 -17.27 -24.45
N LEU A 129 -9.09 -16.53 -23.48
CA LEU A 129 -9.72 -15.22 -23.69
C LEU A 129 -8.69 -14.17 -24.12
N ILE A 130 -7.49 -14.17 -23.53
CA ILE A 130 -6.40 -13.28 -23.97
C ILE A 130 -6.01 -13.56 -25.42
N LYS A 131 -5.91 -14.83 -25.81
CA LYS A 131 -5.62 -15.23 -27.19
C LYS A 131 -6.74 -14.81 -28.14
N ALA A 132 -7.99 -15.00 -27.75
CA ALA A 132 -9.16 -14.56 -28.51
C ALA A 132 -9.13 -13.03 -28.70
N TYR A 133 -8.87 -12.27 -27.64
CA TYR A 133 -8.73 -10.81 -27.71
C TYR A 133 -7.65 -10.37 -28.71
N LYS A 134 -6.50 -11.06 -28.75
CA LYS A 134 -5.39 -10.78 -29.68
C LYS A 134 -5.64 -11.27 -31.11
N SER A 135 -6.64 -12.12 -31.34
CA SER A 135 -6.89 -12.68 -32.68
C SER A 135 -7.47 -11.68 -33.69
N ARG A 136 -7.99 -10.55 -33.21
CA ARG A 136 -8.53 -9.46 -34.03
C ARG A 136 -7.79 -8.16 -33.72
N GLU A 137 -6.84 -7.78 -34.57
CA GLU A 137 -6.04 -6.56 -34.42
C GLU A 137 -6.51 -5.40 -35.30
N GLY A 138 -7.57 -5.60 -36.09
CA GLY A 138 -8.16 -4.56 -36.93
C GLY A 138 -8.88 -3.47 -36.14
N ASP A 139 -9.06 -2.31 -36.78
CA ASP A 139 -9.75 -1.14 -36.21
C ASP A 139 -11.20 -1.02 -36.72
N SER A 140 -11.75 -2.08 -37.32
CA SER A 140 -13.16 -2.09 -37.72
C SER A 140 -14.09 -2.04 -36.50
N GLU A 141 -15.31 -1.55 -36.68
CA GLU A 141 -16.32 -1.53 -35.60
C GLU A 141 -16.56 -2.94 -35.05
N GLU A 142 -16.63 -3.95 -35.94
CA GLU A 142 -16.83 -5.35 -35.55
C GLU A 142 -15.66 -5.89 -34.70
N ASP A 143 -14.41 -5.59 -35.08
CA ASP A 143 -13.23 -6.00 -34.30
C ASP A 143 -13.19 -5.33 -32.93
N ASN A 144 -13.58 -4.05 -32.87
CA ASN A 144 -13.66 -3.29 -31.62
C ASN A 144 -14.73 -3.86 -30.68
N GLU A 145 -15.93 -4.13 -31.19
CA GLU A 145 -17.02 -4.73 -30.42
C GLU A 145 -16.64 -6.13 -29.90
N TYR A 146 -16.03 -6.95 -30.77
CA TYR A 146 -15.53 -8.27 -30.39
C TYR A 146 -14.50 -8.20 -29.27
N ARG A 147 -13.45 -7.38 -29.42
CA ARG A 147 -12.42 -7.20 -28.39
C ARG A 147 -13.02 -6.70 -27.08
N LYS A 148 -13.97 -5.77 -27.14
CA LYS A 148 -14.67 -5.25 -25.96
C LYS A 148 -15.48 -6.32 -25.25
N ALA A 149 -16.16 -7.20 -25.98
CA ALA A 149 -16.91 -8.32 -25.42
C ALA A 149 -15.98 -9.33 -24.73
N VAL A 150 -14.93 -9.79 -25.43
CA VAL A 150 -13.94 -10.75 -24.88
C VAL A 150 -13.21 -10.16 -23.68
N PHE A 151 -12.80 -8.90 -23.74
CA PHE A 151 -12.17 -8.23 -22.60
C PHE A 151 -13.09 -8.14 -21.39
N ARG A 152 -14.39 -7.88 -21.61
CA ARG A 152 -15.37 -7.83 -20.52
C ARG A 152 -15.52 -9.18 -19.84
N GLU A 153 -15.58 -10.27 -20.60
CA GLU A 153 -15.61 -11.64 -20.08
C GLU A 153 -14.33 -11.93 -19.27
N LEU A 154 -13.16 -11.62 -19.83
CA LEU A 154 -11.87 -11.78 -19.14
C LEU A 154 -11.80 -11.05 -17.79
N VAL A 155 -12.34 -9.83 -17.72
CA VAL A 155 -12.41 -9.05 -16.46
C VAL A 155 -13.41 -9.66 -15.48
N GLN A 156 -14.56 -10.15 -15.95
CA GLN A 156 -15.58 -10.77 -15.10
C GLN A 156 -15.11 -12.10 -14.49
N ASP A 157 -14.33 -12.87 -15.25
CA ASP A 157 -13.82 -14.18 -14.85
C ASP A 157 -12.52 -14.11 -14.04
N LEU A 158 -11.90 -12.93 -13.94
CA LEU A 158 -10.64 -12.73 -13.24
C LEU A 158 -10.81 -12.99 -11.73
N PRO A 159 -10.16 -14.01 -11.15
CA PRO A 159 -10.31 -14.31 -9.73
C PRO A 159 -9.71 -13.21 -8.87
N SER A 160 -10.31 -12.98 -7.69
CA SER A 160 -9.85 -11.94 -6.76
C SER A 160 -8.44 -12.18 -6.21
N ALA A 161 -7.87 -13.37 -6.43
CA ALA A 161 -6.49 -13.69 -6.10
C ALA A 161 -5.47 -13.03 -7.05
N PHE A 162 -5.90 -12.46 -8.18
CA PHE A 162 -5.01 -11.81 -9.14
C PHE A 162 -4.19 -10.70 -8.47
N LEU A 163 -2.87 -10.75 -8.65
CA LEU A 163 -1.93 -9.81 -8.06
C LEU A 163 -1.88 -8.52 -8.89
N GLN A 164 -2.03 -7.39 -8.20
CA GLN A 164 -1.92 -6.08 -8.81
C GLN A 164 -0.88 -5.24 -8.07
N LYS A 165 0.06 -4.69 -8.83
CA LYS A 165 1.01 -3.69 -8.35
C LYS A 165 0.39 -2.30 -8.38
N ARG A 166 0.47 -1.59 -7.25
CA ARG A 166 0.15 -0.16 -7.13
C ARG A 166 1.29 0.56 -6.40
N THR A 167 1.61 1.77 -6.83
CA THR A 167 2.41 2.71 -6.03
C THR A 167 1.46 3.45 -5.10
N VAL A 168 1.76 3.45 -3.81
CA VAL A 168 0.93 4.01 -2.75
C VAL A 168 1.65 5.18 -2.12
N ILE A 169 0.94 6.28 -1.91
CA ILE A 169 1.35 7.37 -1.03
C ILE A 169 0.33 7.52 0.12
N THR A 170 0.83 7.56 1.35
CA THR A 170 0.02 7.68 2.57
C THR A 170 0.84 8.36 3.67
N ASN A 171 0.38 8.35 4.92
CA ASN A 171 1.07 8.96 6.05
C ASN A 171 1.02 8.09 7.30
N TYR A 172 1.85 8.43 8.29
CA TYR A 172 1.96 7.67 9.54
C TYR A 172 0.65 7.59 10.33
N ALA A 173 -0.23 8.60 10.25
CA ALA A 173 -1.51 8.55 10.95
C ALA A 173 -2.43 7.47 10.38
N GLU A 174 -2.50 7.35 9.05
CA GLU A 174 -3.31 6.31 8.41
C GLU A 174 -2.67 4.93 8.56
N LEU A 175 -1.35 4.84 8.43
CA LEU A 175 -0.62 3.60 8.68
C LEU A 175 -0.79 3.10 10.11
N ARG A 176 -0.87 4.00 11.09
CA ARG A 176 -1.20 3.68 12.48
C ARG A 176 -2.60 3.10 12.60
N ASN A 177 -3.58 3.72 11.96
CA ASN A 177 -4.95 3.21 11.91
C ASN A 177 -5.02 1.81 11.28
N ILE A 178 -4.34 1.61 10.15
CA ILE A 178 -4.21 0.31 9.48
C ILE A 178 -3.58 -0.72 10.42
N TYR A 179 -2.43 -0.40 11.02
CA TYR A 179 -1.71 -1.31 11.90
C TYR A 179 -2.60 -1.83 13.04
N PHE A 180 -3.28 -0.94 13.76
CA PHE A 180 -4.12 -1.36 14.88
C PHE A 180 -5.33 -2.20 14.44
N GLN A 181 -5.89 -1.94 13.27
CA GLN A 181 -7.01 -2.73 12.71
C GLN A 181 -6.58 -4.07 12.10
N ARG A 182 -5.32 -4.20 11.63
CA ARG A 182 -4.89 -5.30 10.76
C ARG A 182 -3.81 -6.21 11.33
N ARG A 183 -3.13 -5.84 12.42
CA ARG A 183 -2.02 -6.63 13.00
C ARG A 183 -2.36 -8.05 13.46
N HIS A 184 -3.64 -8.33 13.72
CA HIS A 184 -4.15 -9.66 14.08
C HIS A 184 -5.17 -10.19 13.07
N HIS A 185 -5.09 -9.70 11.83
CA HIS A 185 -6.04 -10.09 10.79
C HIS A 185 -5.91 -11.57 10.42
N LYS A 186 -7.02 -12.15 9.94
CA LYS A 186 -7.12 -13.54 9.46
C LYS A 186 -6.34 -13.81 8.17
N LEU A 187 -5.98 -12.76 7.44
CA LEU A 187 -5.24 -12.87 6.17
C LEU A 187 -3.77 -12.65 6.47
N ASP A 188 -2.92 -13.55 5.98
CA ASP A 188 -1.48 -13.51 6.18
C ASP A 188 -0.88 -12.25 5.56
N GLU A 189 -1.40 -11.83 4.41
CA GLU A 189 -0.94 -10.64 3.70
C GLU A 189 -1.04 -9.36 4.55
N TRP A 190 -2.06 -9.25 5.40
CA TRP A 190 -2.17 -8.10 6.32
C TRP A 190 -1.15 -8.16 7.45
N ARG A 191 -0.83 -9.37 7.93
CA ARG A 191 0.19 -9.57 8.96
C ARG A 191 1.58 -9.30 8.39
N ASP A 192 1.85 -9.77 7.17
CA ASP A 192 3.05 -9.47 6.40
C ASP A 192 3.21 -7.95 6.19
N PHE A 193 2.13 -7.26 5.81
CA PHE A 193 2.15 -5.80 5.66
C PHE A 193 2.48 -5.08 6.98
N CYS A 194 1.89 -5.52 8.10
CA CYS A 194 2.18 -4.95 9.41
C CYS A 194 3.62 -5.22 9.87
N ALA A 195 4.17 -6.40 9.57
CA ALA A 195 5.56 -6.75 9.86
C ALA A 195 6.51 -5.89 9.02
N TRP A 196 6.29 -5.82 7.70
CA TRP A 196 7.05 -4.96 6.81
C TRP A 196 7.07 -3.51 7.28
N LEU A 197 5.92 -2.97 7.66
CA LEU A 197 5.81 -1.60 8.16
C LEU A 197 6.71 -1.36 9.38
N LYS A 198 6.70 -2.30 10.33
CA LYS A 198 7.51 -2.21 11.57
C LYS A 198 8.99 -2.26 11.29
N GLU A 199 9.39 -3.19 10.43
CA GLU A 199 10.79 -3.48 10.15
C GLU A 199 11.42 -2.44 9.22
N THR A 200 10.62 -1.79 8.38
CA THR A 200 11.12 -0.94 7.28
C THR A 200 10.96 0.56 7.54
N LEU A 201 9.89 1.00 8.21
CA LEU A 201 9.64 2.43 8.37
C LEU A 201 10.40 3.02 9.57
N PRO A 202 11.03 4.20 9.42
CA PRO A 202 11.78 4.82 10.50
C PRO A 202 10.86 5.21 11.66
N TYR A 203 11.23 4.82 12.88
CA TYR A 203 10.47 5.06 14.10
C TYR A 203 9.05 4.45 14.10
N ALA A 204 8.84 3.36 13.36
CA ALA A 204 7.54 2.70 13.27
C ALA A 204 7.07 2.18 14.63
N GLU A 205 7.95 1.64 15.46
CA GLU A 205 7.58 1.13 16.78
C GLU A 205 7.13 2.28 17.69
N GLU A 206 7.88 3.37 17.66
CA GLU A 206 7.73 4.51 18.55
C GLU A 206 6.57 5.42 18.18
N LEU A 207 6.22 5.51 16.89
CA LEU A 207 5.19 6.43 16.40
C LEU A 207 3.93 5.72 15.88
N ILE A 208 4.09 4.55 15.24
CA ILE A 208 2.97 3.81 14.64
C ILE A 208 2.47 2.74 15.61
N CYS A 209 3.35 1.96 16.23
CA CYS A 209 2.95 0.79 17.03
C CYS A 209 2.73 1.09 18.51
N ILE A 210 3.14 2.26 19.01
CA ILE A 210 3.02 2.62 20.42
C ILE A 210 1.56 2.60 20.91
N GLU A 211 1.31 2.01 22.07
CA GLU A 211 -0.01 1.96 22.73
C GLU A 211 0.10 2.53 24.16
N LYS A 212 -1.02 3.01 24.71
CA LYS A 212 -1.06 3.29 26.15
C LYS A 212 -0.94 1.96 26.87
N LYS A 213 0.01 1.85 27.80
CA LYS A 213 0.01 0.74 28.75
C LYS A 213 -1.21 0.93 29.65
N GLU A 214 -2.10 -0.06 29.64
CA GLU A 214 -3.21 -0.16 30.59
C GLU A 214 -2.69 -0.35 32.03
#